data_AF-A0A6P0NJL6-F1
#
_entry.id   AF-A0A6P0NJL6-F1
#
_cell.length_a   1.000
_cell.length_b   1.000
_cell.length_c   1.000
_cell.angle_alpha   90.00
_cell.angle_beta   90.00
_cell.angle_gamma   90.00
#
_symmetry.space_group_name_H-M   'P 1'
#
loop_
_entity.id
_entity.type
_entity.pdbx_description
1 polymer ?
#
loop_
_entity_poly.entity_id
_entity_poly.type
_entity_poly.pdbx_seq_one_letter_code
_entity_poly.pdbx_strand_id
1 'polypeptide(L)'
;QSQDDLQQRAENADPLVEAVIDTWQILGKLVIDEDNLQIQRTWLWGTDSQKAALVLKFAHGRQPLDVSLVPGTSLKGKLIFYPGTGLQRAFVAVREDTTVHPPAPTGVSIETAIQHYAQALSQNPWLERFPLVLSQVSPYPRDDGWWLQDSNHHALPMAYGFQRQWDMVSIGGGYPITVFGEWDGTTFLPLSLWAGPPSEPRFYPLGD
;
A
#
# COMPACT_ATOMS: atom_id res chain seq x y z
N GLN A 1 -18.47 -9.68 -9.04
CA GLN A 1 -18.26 -10.90 -8.24
C GLN A 1 -18.35 -10.51 -6.77
N SER A 2 -19.20 -11.17 -5.98
CA SER A 2 -19.32 -10.93 -4.54
C SER A 2 -18.23 -11.65 -3.75
N GLN A 3 -18.03 -11.26 -2.48
CA GLN A 3 -17.10 -11.95 -1.58
C GLN A 3 -17.56 -13.38 -1.27
N ASP A 4 -18.87 -13.60 -1.11
CA ASP A 4 -19.43 -14.94 -0.86
C ASP A 4 -19.19 -15.91 -2.02
N ASP A 5 -19.36 -15.45 -3.26
CA ASP A 5 -19.05 -16.25 -4.46
C ASP A 5 -17.55 -16.60 -4.51
N LEU A 6 -16.70 -15.63 -4.21
CA LEU A 6 -15.25 -15.84 -4.21
C LEU A 6 -14.80 -16.77 -3.07
N GLN A 7 -15.39 -16.67 -1.89
CA GLN A 7 -15.19 -17.57 -0.76
C GLN A 7 -15.55 -19.01 -1.15
N GLN A 8 -16.74 -19.21 -1.73
CA GLN A 8 -17.20 -20.53 -2.16
C GLN A 8 -16.29 -21.15 -3.22
N ARG A 9 -15.79 -20.35 -4.17
CA ARG A 9 -14.82 -20.79 -5.17
C ARG A 9 -13.48 -21.20 -4.54
N ALA A 10 -12.99 -20.45 -3.56
CA ALA A 10 -11.78 -20.82 -2.83
C ALA A 10 -11.95 -22.13 -2.03
N GLU A 11 -13.11 -22.32 -1.40
CA GLU A 11 -13.45 -23.57 -0.68
C GLU A 11 -13.55 -24.77 -1.61
N ASN A 12 -14.02 -24.55 -2.85
CA ASN A 12 -14.08 -25.56 -3.90
C ASN A 12 -12.73 -25.77 -4.62
N ALA A 13 -11.64 -25.15 -4.13
CA ALA A 13 -10.29 -25.23 -4.70
C ALA A 13 -10.24 -24.83 -6.19
N ASP A 14 -10.99 -23.80 -6.59
CA ASP A 14 -10.92 -23.24 -7.94
C ASP A 14 -9.47 -22.77 -8.23
N PRO A 15 -8.79 -23.32 -9.26
CA PRO A 15 -7.39 -23.01 -9.53
C PRO A 15 -7.15 -21.56 -9.97
N LEU A 16 -8.20 -20.81 -10.30
CA LEU A 16 -8.12 -19.39 -10.64
C LEU A 16 -8.21 -18.48 -9.41
N VAL A 17 -8.55 -19.03 -8.24
CA VAL A 17 -8.67 -18.29 -6.98
C VAL A 17 -7.48 -18.63 -6.10
N GLU A 18 -6.73 -17.61 -5.72
CA GLU A 18 -5.60 -17.76 -4.82
C GLU A 18 -6.00 -17.38 -3.40
N ALA A 19 -5.76 -18.28 -2.45
CA ALA A 19 -5.92 -18.03 -1.03
C ALA A 19 -4.55 -18.09 -0.34
N VAL A 20 -4.18 -17.03 0.36
CA VAL A 20 -2.86 -16.88 0.99
C VAL A 20 -3.05 -16.64 2.48
N ILE A 21 -2.42 -17.48 3.29
CA ILE A 21 -2.29 -17.28 4.74
C ILE A 21 -0.95 -16.61 4.99
N ASP A 22 -0.96 -15.47 5.67
CA ASP A 22 0.23 -14.66 5.95
C ASP A 22 0.01 -13.80 7.20
N THR A 23 1.07 -13.12 7.62
CA THR A 23 1.01 -11.93 8.46
C THR A 23 0.97 -10.69 7.57
N TRP A 24 -0.21 -10.09 7.44
CA TRP A 24 -0.48 -8.96 6.58
C TRP A 24 -0.30 -7.65 7.34
N GLN A 25 0.72 -6.88 6.98
CA GLN A 25 0.91 -5.52 7.50
C GLN A 25 -0.01 -4.55 6.77
N ILE A 26 -0.77 -3.73 7.48
CA ILE A 26 -1.61 -2.68 6.87
C ILE A 26 -0.72 -1.46 6.69
N LEU A 27 -0.28 -1.23 5.45
CA LEU A 27 0.72 -0.22 5.16
C LEU A 27 0.11 1.16 4.94
N GLY A 28 -1.07 1.25 4.35
CA GLY A 28 -1.67 2.54 4.02
C GLY A 28 -3.16 2.44 3.74
N LYS A 29 -3.84 3.57 3.90
CA LYS A 29 -5.25 3.72 3.59
C LYS A 29 -5.47 5.07 2.91
N LEU A 30 -6.42 5.10 1.98
CA LEU A 30 -6.90 6.32 1.35
C LEU A 30 -8.42 6.21 1.18
N VAL A 31 -9.14 7.27 1.53
CA VAL A 31 -10.56 7.42 1.22
C VAL A 31 -10.75 8.44 0.10
N ILE A 32 -11.54 8.08 -0.90
CA ILE A 32 -11.90 8.95 -2.03
C ILE A 32 -13.41 9.14 -2.03
N ASP A 33 -13.86 10.40 -2.11
CA ASP A 33 -15.26 10.76 -2.29
C ASP A 33 -15.56 10.97 -3.78
N GLU A 34 -16.53 10.24 -4.33
CA GLU A 34 -17.04 10.35 -5.71
C GLU A 34 -18.58 10.39 -5.70
N ASP A 35 -19.20 11.52 -6.04
CA ASP A 35 -20.66 11.63 -6.28
C ASP A 35 -21.55 10.86 -5.27
N ASN A 36 -21.31 11.05 -3.96
CA ASN A 36 -22.02 10.39 -2.84
C ASN A 36 -21.70 8.89 -2.64
N LEU A 37 -20.60 8.42 -3.21
CA LEU A 37 -19.94 7.16 -2.96
C LEU A 37 -18.55 7.42 -2.35
N GLN A 38 -18.26 6.77 -1.24
CA GLN A 38 -16.92 6.71 -0.67
C GLN A 38 -16.25 5.40 -1.07
N ILE A 39 -15.04 5.51 -1.60
CA ILE A 39 -14.16 4.39 -1.94
C ILE A 39 -12.98 4.42 -0.98
N GLN A 40 -12.90 3.43 -0.09
CA GLN A 40 -11.75 3.23 0.77
C GLN A 40 -10.83 2.17 0.16
N ARG A 41 -9.58 2.55 -0.04
CA ARG A 41 -8.49 1.69 -0.50
C ARG A 41 -7.57 1.41 0.66
N THR A 42 -7.39 0.14 1.01
CA THR A 42 -6.48 -0.27 2.09
C THR A 42 -5.47 -1.25 1.56
N TRP A 43 -4.19 -0.90 1.70
CA TRP A 43 -3.08 -1.72 1.25
C TRP A 43 -2.52 -2.56 2.39
N LEU A 44 -2.34 -3.83 2.09
CA LEU A 44 -1.72 -4.81 2.95
C LEU A 44 -0.49 -5.40 2.26
N TRP A 45 0.50 -5.80 3.05
CA TRP A 45 1.70 -6.47 2.59
C TRP A 45 1.94 -7.75 3.37
N GLY A 46 2.01 -8.88 2.66
CA GLY A 46 2.32 -10.18 3.23
C GLY A 46 3.79 -10.24 3.64
N THR A 47 4.06 -10.54 4.92
CA THR A 47 5.42 -10.56 5.46
C THR A 47 6.20 -11.76 4.93
N ASP A 48 5.54 -12.91 4.81
CA ASP A 48 6.17 -14.15 4.36
C ASP A 48 6.11 -14.27 2.83
N SER A 49 4.97 -13.93 2.23
CA SER A 49 4.75 -14.04 0.78
C SER A 49 5.34 -12.89 -0.02
N GLN A 50 5.70 -11.77 0.63
CA GLN A 50 6.11 -10.51 -0.03
C GLN A 50 5.09 -10.05 -1.08
N LYS A 51 3.81 -10.33 -0.83
CA LYS A 51 2.71 -10.04 -1.75
C LYS A 51 1.93 -8.82 -1.31
N ALA A 52 1.65 -7.92 -2.25
CA ALA A 52 0.74 -6.81 -2.01
C ALA A 52 -0.72 -7.24 -2.14
N ALA A 53 -1.58 -6.71 -1.27
CA ALA A 53 -3.02 -6.86 -1.35
C ALA A 53 -3.74 -5.51 -1.18
N LEU A 54 -4.71 -5.24 -2.03
CA LEU A 54 -5.59 -4.08 -2.00
C LEU A 54 -6.99 -4.55 -1.57
N VAL A 55 -7.45 -4.10 -0.42
CA VAL A 55 -8.83 -4.28 0.03
C VAL A 55 -9.61 -3.00 -0.31
N LEU A 56 -10.69 -3.16 -1.07
CA LEU A 56 -11.61 -2.08 -1.42
C LEU A 56 -12.88 -2.17 -0.57
N LYS A 57 -13.31 -1.02 -0.05
CA LYS A 57 -14.60 -0.87 0.63
C LYS A 57 -15.36 0.30 0.01
N PHE A 58 -16.66 0.12 -0.15
CA PHE A 58 -17.56 1.08 -0.76
C PHE A 58 -18.63 1.43 0.27
N ALA A 59 -18.89 2.72 0.47
CA ALA A 59 -19.97 3.20 1.31
C ALA A 59 -20.79 4.26 0.55
N HIS A 60 -22.11 4.12 0.54
CA HIS A 60 -23.01 5.11 -0.06
C HIS A 60 -23.64 5.99 1.02
N GLY A 61 -23.71 7.30 0.76
CA GLY A 61 -24.32 8.26 1.67
C GLY A 61 -23.60 8.32 3.03
N ARG A 62 -24.34 8.08 4.12
CA ARG A 62 -23.82 8.18 5.51
C ARG A 62 -23.43 6.83 6.11
N GLN A 63 -23.28 5.79 5.30
CA GLN A 63 -22.84 4.49 5.82
C GLN A 63 -21.41 4.61 6.35
N PRO A 64 -21.13 4.07 7.56
CA PRO A 64 -19.78 4.09 8.10
C PRO A 64 -18.86 3.22 7.25
N LEU A 65 -17.66 3.73 6.97
CA LEU A 65 -16.59 2.94 6.37
C LEU A 65 -16.02 1.91 7.36
N ASP A 66 -15.39 0.88 6.80
CA ASP A 66 -14.76 -0.18 7.58
C ASP A 66 -13.50 0.33 8.30
N VAL A 67 -13.53 0.27 9.64
CA VAL A 67 -12.44 0.71 10.52
C VAL A 67 -11.55 -0.44 11.03
N SER A 68 -11.75 -1.67 10.56
CA SER A 68 -11.04 -2.85 11.07
C SER A 68 -9.59 -2.98 10.57
N LEU A 69 -9.25 -2.32 9.45
CA LEU A 69 -7.92 -2.33 8.86
C LEU A 69 -7.21 -1.00 9.14
N VAL A 70 -6.42 -0.99 10.22
CA VAL A 70 -5.77 0.21 10.74
C VAL A 70 -4.32 0.26 10.25
N PRO A 71 -3.90 1.29 9.50
CA PRO A 71 -2.51 1.45 9.10
C PRO A 71 -1.55 1.45 10.29
N GLY A 72 -0.39 0.81 10.14
CA GLY A 72 0.59 0.65 11.21
C GLY A 72 0.31 -0.51 12.16
N THR A 73 -0.61 -1.40 11.80
CA THR A 73 -0.85 -2.68 12.47
C THR A 73 -0.58 -3.83 11.50
N SER A 74 -0.47 -5.06 12.00
CA SER A 74 -0.54 -6.26 11.17
C SER A 74 -1.64 -7.20 11.66
N LEU A 75 -2.18 -8.00 10.76
CA LEU A 75 -3.10 -9.08 11.09
C LEU A 75 -2.56 -10.40 10.56
N LYS A 76 -2.65 -11.45 11.37
CA LYS A 76 -2.49 -12.82 10.89
C LYS A 76 -3.82 -13.29 10.33
N GLY A 77 -3.80 -13.87 9.14
CA GLY A 77 -5.04 -14.30 8.53
C GLY A 77 -4.92 -14.79 7.09
N LYS A 78 -6.08 -15.12 6.53
CA LYS A 78 -6.21 -15.60 5.16
C LYS A 78 -6.82 -14.50 4.29
N LEU A 79 -6.12 -14.12 3.23
CA LEU A 79 -6.68 -13.31 2.15
C LEU A 79 -7.04 -14.20 0.97
N ILE A 80 -8.15 -13.88 0.30
CA ILE A 80 -8.52 -14.49 -0.97
C ILE A 80 -8.46 -13.41 -2.05
N PHE A 81 -7.69 -13.68 -3.10
CA PHE A 81 -7.46 -12.76 -4.20
C PHE A 81 -8.50 -12.97 -5.30
N TYR A 82 -8.99 -11.87 -5.86
CA TYR A 82 -9.89 -11.92 -7.01
C TYR A 82 -9.13 -12.42 -8.25
N PRO A 83 -9.67 -13.36 -9.02
CA PRO A 83 -9.03 -13.82 -10.25
C PRO A 83 -8.83 -12.69 -11.26
N GLY A 84 -7.69 -12.70 -11.94
CA GLY A 84 -7.35 -11.70 -12.97
C GLY A 84 -5.85 -11.47 -13.08
N THR A 85 -5.42 -10.79 -14.13
CA THR A 85 -4.01 -10.40 -14.34
C THR A 85 -3.65 -9.17 -13.50
N GLY A 86 -2.47 -9.14 -12.89
CA GLY A 86 -2.00 -8.00 -12.07
C GLY A 86 -2.55 -7.97 -10.65
N LEU A 87 -2.86 -9.15 -10.10
CA LEU A 87 -3.44 -9.44 -8.79
C LEU A 87 -2.96 -8.50 -7.67
N GLN A 88 -3.86 -7.63 -7.22
CA GLN A 88 -3.75 -6.93 -5.94
C GLN A 88 -5.05 -7.03 -5.17
N ARG A 89 -6.21 -7.05 -5.82
CA ARG A 89 -7.47 -7.05 -5.08
C ARG A 89 -7.67 -8.33 -4.31
N ALA A 90 -7.97 -8.19 -3.03
CA ALA A 90 -8.30 -9.29 -2.15
C ALA A 90 -9.39 -8.88 -1.15
N PHE A 91 -9.92 -9.85 -0.42
CA PHE A 91 -10.66 -9.59 0.81
C PHE A 91 -10.13 -10.46 1.94
N VAL A 92 -10.36 -10.00 3.17
CA VAL A 92 -9.98 -10.71 4.39
C VAL A 92 -11.00 -11.81 4.66
N ALA A 93 -10.63 -13.06 4.41
CA ALA A 93 -11.50 -14.21 4.60
C ALA A 93 -11.47 -14.73 6.05
N VAL A 94 -10.30 -14.69 6.68
CA VAL A 94 -10.11 -15.08 8.08
C VAL A 94 -9.18 -14.07 8.74
N ARG A 95 -9.56 -13.62 9.94
CA ARG A 95 -8.73 -12.77 10.80
C ARG A 95 -8.52 -13.48 12.14
N GLU A 96 -7.27 -13.60 12.56
CA GLU A 96 -6.87 -14.21 13.82
C GLU A 96 -6.31 -13.14 14.76
N ASP A 97 -4.99 -13.04 14.83
CA ASP A 97 -4.30 -12.12 15.73
C ASP A 97 -4.00 -10.78 15.07
N THR A 98 -3.91 -9.74 15.88
CA THR A 98 -3.49 -8.39 15.45
C THR A 98 -2.29 -7.95 16.27
N THR A 99 -1.24 -7.48 15.60
CA THR A 99 -0.07 -6.89 16.25
C THR A 99 -0.11 -5.37 16.08
N VAL A 100 0.03 -4.67 17.20
CA VAL A 100 0.20 -3.21 17.22
C VAL A 100 1.71 -2.94 17.09
N HIS A 101 2.11 -2.14 16.10
CA HIS A 101 3.51 -1.87 15.75
C HIS A 101 4.30 -3.08 15.21
N PRO A 102 3.93 -3.62 14.03
CA PRO A 102 4.75 -4.61 13.36
C PRO A 102 6.11 -4.02 12.93
N PRO A 103 7.13 -4.85 12.67
CA PRO A 103 8.37 -4.40 12.06
C PRO A 103 8.12 -3.65 10.75
N ALA A 104 8.93 -2.64 10.46
CA ALA A 104 8.82 -1.92 9.20
C ALA A 104 8.99 -2.89 8.00
N PRO A 105 8.23 -2.70 6.91
CA PRO A 105 8.39 -3.52 5.72
C PRO A 105 9.77 -3.29 5.10
N THR A 106 10.32 -4.32 4.48
CA THR A 106 11.55 -4.19 3.70
C THR A 106 11.25 -3.44 2.40
N GLY A 107 11.70 -2.19 2.30
CA GLY A 107 11.60 -1.41 1.07
C GLY A 107 12.76 -1.66 0.12
N VAL A 108 12.58 -1.24 -1.14
CA VAL A 108 13.58 -1.33 -2.21
C VAL A 108 14.01 0.06 -2.69
N SER A 109 15.07 0.13 -3.51
CA SER A 109 15.43 1.35 -4.22
C SER A 109 14.37 1.75 -5.25
N ILE A 110 14.41 3.00 -5.71
CA ILE A 110 13.47 3.50 -6.72
C ILE A 110 13.60 2.71 -8.03
N GLU A 111 14.83 2.42 -8.46
CA GLU A 111 15.08 1.64 -9.68
C GLU A 111 14.42 0.25 -9.61
N THR A 112 14.67 -0.51 -8.53
CA THR A 112 14.08 -1.84 -8.33
C THR A 112 12.55 -1.77 -8.27
N ALA A 113 11.99 -0.77 -7.59
CA ALA A 113 10.56 -0.53 -7.54
C ALA A 113 9.96 -0.31 -8.94
N ILE A 114 10.62 0.48 -9.79
CA ILE A 114 10.17 0.72 -11.17
C ILE A 114 10.32 -0.54 -12.05
N GLN A 115 11.33 -1.37 -11.82
CA GLN A 115 11.45 -2.67 -12.49
C GLN A 115 10.30 -3.61 -12.12
N HIS A 116 9.94 -3.69 -10.83
CA HIS A 116 8.77 -4.46 -10.39
C HIS A 116 7.47 -3.93 -11.00
N TYR A 117 7.31 -2.61 -11.06
CA TYR A 117 6.18 -1.98 -11.73
C TYR A 117 6.12 -2.33 -13.22
N ALA A 118 7.24 -2.24 -13.94
CA ALA A 118 7.30 -2.58 -15.37
C ALA A 118 6.96 -4.06 -15.62
N GLN A 119 7.43 -4.97 -14.75
CA GLN A 119 7.06 -6.38 -14.82
C GLN A 119 5.56 -6.57 -14.58
N ALA A 120 4.98 -5.93 -13.57
CA ALA A 120 3.55 -6.00 -13.30
C ALA A 120 2.71 -5.42 -14.46
N LEU A 121 3.13 -4.29 -15.02
CA LEU A 121 2.48 -3.64 -16.16
C LEU A 121 2.50 -4.52 -17.41
N SER A 122 3.58 -5.30 -17.63
CA SER A 122 3.66 -6.25 -18.74
C SER A 122 2.60 -7.37 -18.65
N GLN A 123 2.18 -7.71 -17.44
CA GLN A 123 1.15 -8.74 -17.19
C GLN A 123 -0.26 -8.14 -17.15
N ASN A 124 -0.39 -6.90 -16.70
CA ASN A 124 -1.64 -6.15 -16.65
C ASN A 124 -1.44 -4.73 -17.18
N PRO A 125 -1.69 -4.49 -18.48
CA PRO A 125 -1.54 -3.16 -19.08
C PRO A 125 -2.49 -2.10 -18.50
N TRP A 126 -3.50 -2.50 -17.73
CA TRP A 126 -4.52 -1.61 -17.15
C TRP A 126 -4.26 -1.37 -15.67
N LEU A 127 -3.01 -1.52 -15.24
CA LEU A 127 -2.58 -1.27 -13.88
C LEU A 127 -2.55 0.23 -13.60
N GLU A 128 -3.63 0.74 -13.00
CA GLU A 128 -3.79 2.16 -12.69
C GLU A 128 -2.95 2.62 -11.50
N ARG A 129 -2.72 1.72 -10.53
CA ARG A 129 -2.05 2.00 -9.26
C ARG A 129 -1.19 0.82 -8.85
N PHE A 130 0.05 1.09 -8.46
CA PHE A 130 1.00 0.06 -8.03
C PHE A 130 1.60 0.41 -6.67
N PRO A 131 1.60 -0.51 -5.70
CA PRO A 131 2.13 -0.26 -4.37
C PRO A 131 3.66 -0.27 -4.42
N LEU A 132 4.30 0.78 -3.89
CA LEU A 132 5.74 0.81 -3.70
C LEU A 132 6.07 0.96 -2.21
N VAL A 133 7.00 0.15 -1.74
CA VAL A 133 7.72 0.37 -0.47
C VAL A 133 9.13 0.80 -0.84
N LEU A 134 9.42 2.09 -0.72
CA LEU A 134 10.72 2.67 -1.05
C LEU A 134 11.54 2.85 0.23
N SER A 135 12.75 2.32 0.27
CA SER A 135 13.67 2.48 1.40
C SER A 135 14.77 3.49 1.09
N GLN A 136 15.28 4.14 2.14
CA GLN A 136 16.39 5.09 2.05
C GLN A 136 16.12 6.24 1.05
N VAL A 137 14.90 6.78 1.09
CA VAL A 137 14.52 7.93 0.26
C VAL A 137 14.35 9.20 1.09
N SER A 138 14.64 10.35 0.48
CA SER A 138 14.46 11.67 1.10
C SER A 138 13.52 12.53 0.27
N PRO A 139 12.49 13.18 0.88
CA PRO A 139 11.67 14.17 0.21
C PRO A 139 12.46 15.48 0.03
N TYR A 140 12.34 16.09 -1.15
CA TYR A 140 12.97 17.39 -1.42
C TYR A 140 12.17 18.20 -2.46
N PRO A 141 12.19 19.54 -2.37
CA PRO A 141 11.54 20.40 -3.34
C PRO A 141 12.37 20.58 -4.62
N ARG A 142 11.68 20.74 -5.75
CA ARG A 142 12.16 21.21 -7.06
C ARG A 142 11.23 22.32 -7.57
N ASP A 143 11.62 22.98 -8.66
CA ASP A 143 10.82 24.05 -9.27
C ASP A 143 9.44 23.58 -9.75
N ASP A 144 9.31 22.31 -10.10
CA ASP A 144 8.09 21.68 -10.63
C ASP A 144 7.29 20.90 -9.57
N GLY A 145 7.67 20.97 -8.29
CA GLY A 145 6.98 20.31 -7.20
C GLY A 145 7.90 19.53 -6.27
N TRP A 146 7.34 18.54 -5.58
CA TRP A 146 8.07 17.75 -4.60
C TRP A 146 8.46 16.39 -5.18
N TRP A 147 9.64 15.92 -4.79
CA TRP A 147 10.20 14.66 -5.28
C TRP A 147 10.72 13.81 -4.13
N LEU A 148 10.75 12.50 -4.33
CA LEU A 148 11.51 11.56 -3.50
C LEU A 148 12.76 11.15 -4.26
N GLN A 149 13.91 11.13 -3.59
CA GLN A 149 15.17 10.66 -4.17
C GLN A 149 15.82 9.61 -3.28
N ASP A 150 16.36 8.56 -3.90
CA ASP A 150 17.16 7.53 -3.23
C ASP A 150 18.65 7.89 -3.18
N SER A 151 19.45 7.08 -2.49
CA SER A 151 20.90 7.28 -2.35
C SER A 151 21.69 7.19 -3.66
N ASN A 152 21.10 6.62 -4.72
CA ASN A 152 21.69 6.53 -6.05
C ASN A 152 21.24 7.68 -6.97
N HIS A 153 20.57 8.70 -6.41
CA HIS A 153 20.04 9.86 -7.10
C HIS A 153 18.88 9.58 -8.07
N HIS A 154 18.32 8.36 -8.09
CA HIS A 154 17.05 8.13 -8.77
C HIS A 154 15.95 8.89 -8.04
N ALA A 155 14.96 9.39 -8.78
CA ALA A 155 13.92 10.21 -8.19
C ALA A 155 12.56 9.97 -8.83
N LEU A 156 11.51 10.06 -8.01
CA LEU A 156 10.11 10.02 -8.45
C LEU A 156 9.42 11.33 -8.03
N PRO A 157 8.63 11.95 -8.90
CA PRO A 157 7.81 13.09 -8.50
C PRO A 157 6.69 12.62 -7.57
N MET A 158 6.39 13.42 -6.55
CA MET A 158 5.24 13.20 -5.68
C MET A 158 3.97 13.76 -6.32
N ALA A 159 2.82 13.15 -6.00
CA ALA A 159 1.53 13.60 -6.47
C ALA A 159 1.25 15.06 -6.07
N TYR A 160 0.87 15.89 -7.04
CA TYR A 160 0.65 17.34 -6.85
C TYR A 160 -0.35 17.69 -5.74
N GLY A 161 -1.38 16.86 -5.55
CA GLY A 161 -2.42 17.08 -4.54
C GLY A 161 -2.00 16.71 -3.11
N PHE A 162 -0.89 16.00 -2.92
CA PHE A 162 -0.40 15.63 -1.59
C PHE A 162 0.01 16.90 -0.83
N GLN A 163 -0.38 17.04 0.45
CA GLN A 163 -0.16 18.26 1.24
C GLN A 163 0.74 18.04 2.46
N ARG A 164 1.31 16.84 2.63
CA ARG A 164 2.05 16.44 3.84
C ARG A 164 3.56 16.27 3.62
N GLN A 165 4.12 16.92 2.59
CA GLN A 165 5.54 16.83 2.26
C GLN A 165 6.42 17.34 3.40
N TRP A 166 6.02 18.47 4.01
CA TRP A 166 6.74 19.03 5.14
C TRP A 166 6.72 18.12 6.36
N ASP A 167 5.62 17.41 6.59
CA ASP A 167 5.56 16.43 7.67
C ASP A 167 6.56 15.30 7.44
N MET A 168 6.72 14.83 6.19
CA MET A 168 7.75 13.82 5.88
C MET A 168 9.15 14.32 6.20
N VAL A 169 9.48 15.58 5.85
CA VAL A 169 10.77 16.20 6.16
C VAL A 169 10.97 16.31 7.67
N SER A 170 9.96 16.80 8.39
CA SER A 170 10.01 16.97 9.84
C SER A 170 10.13 15.64 10.59
N ILE A 171 9.39 14.61 10.15
CA ILE A 171 9.43 13.29 10.76
C ILE A 171 10.77 12.58 10.47
N GLY A 172 11.28 12.68 9.24
CA GLY A 172 12.57 12.12 8.87
C GLY A 172 13.76 12.79 9.58
N GLY A 173 13.59 14.04 10.05
CA GLY A 173 14.65 14.77 10.75
C GLY A 173 15.89 15.02 9.89
N GLY A 174 15.72 15.04 8.56
CA GLY A 174 16.82 15.14 7.59
C GLY A 174 17.50 13.81 7.24
N TYR A 175 17.09 12.69 7.83
CA TYR A 175 17.57 11.35 7.47
C TYR A 175 16.67 10.68 6.43
N PRO A 176 17.22 9.78 5.60
CA PRO A 176 16.42 8.97 4.69
C PRO A 176 15.39 8.13 5.45
N ILE A 177 14.20 8.02 4.87
CA ILE A 177 13.06 7.29 5.43
C ILE A 177 12.71 6.07 4.58
N THR A 178 11.89 5.18 5.13
CA THR A 178 11.13 4.22 4.34
C THR A 178 9.73 4.76 4.14
N VAL A 179 9.21 4.76 2.92
CA VAL A 179 7.88 5.29 2.58
C VAL A 179 7.09 4.25 1.81
N PHE A 180 5.81 4.14 2.12
CA PHE A 180 4.86 3.37 1.36
C PHE A 180 3.87 4.29 0.65
N GLY A 181 3.49 3.94 -0.58
CA GLY A 181 2.54 4.73 -1.35
C GLY A 181 2.16 4.08 -2.68
N GLU A 182 1.36 4.81 -3.44
CA GLU A 182 0.88 4.38 -4.75
C GLU A 182 1.63 5.10 -5.87
N TRP A 183 2.06 4.32 -6.87
CA TRP A 183 2.57 4.83 -8.13
C TRP A 183 1.51 4.72 -9.22
N ASP A 184 1.24 5.82 -9.93
CA ASP A 184 0.25 5.84 -11.03
C ASP A 184 0.87 5.71 -12.44
N GLY A 185 2.18 5.49 -12.53
CA GLY A 185 2.93 5.54 -13.79
C GLY A 185 3.62 6.88 -14.03
N THR A 186 3.24 7.93 -13.30
CA THR A 186 3.75 9.30 -13.47
C THR A 186 4.15 9.97 -12.16
N THR A 187 3.38 9.80 -11.09
CA THR A 187 3.60 10.39 -9.77
C THR A 187 3.39 9.38 -8.65
N PHE A 188 4.08 9.60 -7.54
CA PHE A 188 4.00 8.79 -6.34
C PHE A 188 3.17 9.51 -5.27
N LEU A 189 2.12 8.86 -4.77
CA LEU A 189 1.30 9.34 -3.66
C LEU A 189 1.74 8.64 -2.36
N PRO A 190 2.44 9.33 -1.44
CA PRO A 190 2.79 8.77 -0.13
C PRO A 190 1.54 8.51 0.73
N LEU A 191 1.44 7.32 1.32
CA LEU A 191 0.35 6.93 2.21
C LEU A 191 0.79 6.65 3.65
N SER A 192 2.06 6.31 3.86
CA SER A 192 2.67 6.20 5.18
C SER A 192 4.19 6.22 5.09
N LEU A 193 4.85 6.43 6.22
CA LEU A 193 6.29 6.30 6.32
C LEU A 193 6.73 5.66 7.64
N TRP A 194 7.98 5.23 7.64
CA TRP A 194 8.73 4.78 8.80
C TRP A 194 9.97 5.63 8.96
N ALA A 195 10.15 6.19 10.16
CA ALA A 195 11.29 7.03 10.50
C ALA A 195 11.75 6.78 11.95
N GLY A 196 12.99 7.13 12.25
CA GLY A 196 13.62 6.87 13.54
C GLY A 196 14.92 6.07 13.40
N PRO A 197 15.55 5.69 14.51
CA PRO A 197 16.78 4.91 14.48
C PRO A 197 16.55 3.56 13.76
N PRO A 198 17.54 3.02 13.03
CA PRO A 198 17.40 1.77 12.28
C PRO A 198 16.95 0.57 13.11
N SER A 199 17.20 0.59 14.41
CA SER A 199 16.81 -0.47 15.35
C SER A 199 15.32 -0.44 15.74
N GLU A 200 14.65 0.69 15.60
CA GLU A 200 13.26 0.88 16.04
C GLU A 200 12.55 1.98 15.22
N PRO A 201 12.33 1.74 13.92
CA PRO A 201 11.60 2.69 13.09
C PRO A 201 10.13 2.77 13.52
N ARG A 202 9.61 3.99 13.66
CA ARG A 202 8.21 4.25 14.03
C ARG A 202 7.36 4.49 12.79
N PHE A 203 6.13 3.98 12.82
CA PHE A 203 5.14 4.18 11.77
C PHE A 203 4.44 5.55 11.89
N TYR A 204 4.25 6.22 10.76
CA TYR A 204 3.49 7.46 10.66
C TYR A 204 2.52 7.37 9.45
N PRO A 205 1.19 7.45 9.67
CA PRO A 205 0.24 7.50 8.56
C PRO A 205 0.34 8.85 7.84
N LEU A 206 0.18 8.83 6.51
CA LEU A 206 0.17 10.02 5.64
C LEU A 206 -1.15 10.20 4.88
N GLY A 207 -1.87 9.12 4.57
CA GLY A 207 -3.19 9.16 3.97
C GLY A 207 -4.31 9.33 5.00
N ASP A 208 -5.40 9.97 4.57
CA ASP A 208 -6.67 10.09 5.28
C ASP A 208 -7.74 9.18 4.64
#